data_AF-A0A317IYY2-F1
#
_entry.id   AF-A0A317IYY2-F1
#
_cell.length_a   1.000
_cell.length_b   1.000
_cell.length_c   1.000
_cell.angle_alpha   90.00
_cell.angle_beta   90.00
_cell.angle_gamma   90.00
#
_symmetry.space_group_name_H-M   'P 1'
#
loop_
_entity.id
_entity.type
_entity.pdbx_description
1 polymer ?
#
loop_
_entity_poly.entity_id
_entity_poly.type
_entity_poly.pdbx_seq_one_letter_code
_entity_poly.pdbx_strand_id
1 'polypeptide(L)'
;MKAWAALSLFFAAPAPGAPVAQEIARLLESTPAARSAFWGIQVVDLANGRTLYSHNADRLFLPASNAKLLTTALALERLGPGFRFTTRLLAETAPDDTGTVSGALHLVGGGDPNLSGRAVPYQLGAGRSNPLGPIEELADQAVARGVKRVTGGIIGDDTRYVWEPVPEGWTVDDTRYDYGAPVSALTINDNIFTLVLRPSRAGELAEVSISPPVEYYNIDNRVQTAAAGGERRIRLDREAGSRQLRLWGSIPVRAPAEVFTLAIADPAEYAAQALQKALEERGVIVQGPIQARHRFPAEEGSGADTSGYELARRDSAPLIEDLKITNKVSQNLHAELALRAVALARRNTGSRQAGLEELKSFLAEVGIGSEAYSLSDGSGLDRADLVAPYALVRLLRHMYVSPERENWIGLLPVGGEDGTLSGRLGEGPSVGRIHAKTGTLNRISALSGYAERSGGNWLAFSIMVNNYNGPAAEARGLIDRICTLLLE
;
A
#
# COMPACT_ATOMS: atom_id res chain seq x y z
N MET A 1 -31.94 -24.26 -16.07
CA MET A 1 -33.05 -23.34 -15.73
C MET A 1 -33.08 -23.13 -14.22
N LYS A 2 -32.51 -22.02 -13.73
CA LYS A 2 -32.69 -21.55 -12.35
C LYS A 2 -32.84 -20.04 -12.44
N ALA A 3 -34.03 -19.57 -12.07
CA ALA A 3 -34.48 -18.19 -12.23
C ALA A 3 -33.68 -17.25 -11.31
N TRP A 4 -33.18 -16.16 -11.88
CA TRP A 4 -32.64 -15.03 -11.15
C TRP A 4 -33.83 -14.16 -10.71
N ALA A 5 -34.08 -14.07 -9.40
CA ALA A 5 -35.00 -13.09 -8.87
C ALA A 5 -34.29 -11.74 -8.82
N ALA A 6 -34.52 -10.90 -9.84
CA ALA A 6 -34.13 -9.50 -9.82
C ALA A 6 -35.01 -8.76 -8.81
N LEU A 7 -34.46 -8.47 -7.62
CA LEU A 7 -35.10 -7.61 -6.64
C LEU A 7 -34.98 -6.16 -7.17
N SER A 8 -36.00 -5.71 -7.90
CA SER A 8 -36.11 -4.33 -8.36
C SER A 8 -36.56 -3.47 -7.18
N LEU A 9 -35.60 -2.92 -6.43
CA LEU A 9 -35.85 -1.86 -5.47
C LEU A 9 -36.13 -0.57 -6.25
N PHE A 10 -37.40 -0.21 -6.37
CA PHE A 10 -37.80 1.13 -6.78
C PHE A 10 -37.38 2.12 -5.68
N PHE A 11 -36.29 2.84 -5.91
CA PHE A 11 -35.93 4.00 -5.09
C PHE A 11 -36.49 5.27 -5.72
N ALA A 12 -37.19 6.05 -4.91
CA ALA A 12 -37.66 7.38 -5.27
C ALA A 12 -36.46 8.30 -5.53
N ALA A 13 -36.52 9.04 -6.64
CA ALA A 13 -35.61 10.16 -6.87
C ALA A 13 -35.76 11.19 -5.73
N PRO A 14 -34.68 11.90 -5.34
CA PRO A 14 -34.78 12.95 -4.33
C PRO A 14 -35.82 13.99 -4.77
N ALA A 15 -36.70 14.38 -3.84
CA ALA A 15 -37.73 15.39 -4.10
C ALA A 15 -37.06 16.75 -4.38
N PRO A 16 -37.38 17.44 -5.49
CA PRO A 16 -36.77 18.73 -5.81
C PRO A 16 -37.10 19.75 -4.69
N GLY A 17 -36.06 20.30 -4.05
CA GLY A 17 -36.17 21.41 -3.09
C GLY A 17 -35.87 21.11 -1.62
N ALA A 18 -35.48 19.88 -1.24
CA ALA A 18 -35.00 19.61 0.12
C ALA A 18 -33.55 20.12 0.30
N PRO A 19 -33.18 20.79 1.41
CA PRO A 19 -31.79 21.13 1.71
C PRO A 19 -30.91 19.88 1.74
N VAL A 20 -29.69 19.94 1.17
CA VAL A 20 -28.70 18.83 1.13
C VAL A 20 -28.54 18.14 2.49
N ALA A 21 -28.53 18.91 3.58
CA ALA A 21 -28.44 18.38 4.94
C ALA A 21 -29.59 17.43 5.32
N GLN A 22 -30.82 17.72 4.89
CA GLN A 22 -31.98 16.86 5.15
C GLN A 22 -31.89 15.55 4.36
N GLU A 23 -31.41 15.62 3.12
CA GLU A 23 -31.27 14.42 2.29
C GLU A 23 -30.16 13.51 2.82
N ILE A 24 -29.02 14.06 3.25
CA ILE A 24 -27.98 13.28 3.94
C ILE A 24 -28.57 12.59 5.17
N ALA A 25 -29.31 13.30 6.02
CA ALA A 25 -29.95 12.69 7.20
C ALA A 25 -30.90 11.54 6.83
N ARG A 26 -31.68 11.66 5.74
CA ARG A 26 -32.52 10.55 5.24
C ARG A 26 -31.70 9.36 4.78
N LEU A 27 -30.56 9.58 4.13
CA LEU A 27 -29.67 8.49 3.69
C LEU A 27 -29.12 7.69 4.88
N LEU A 28 -28.75 8.35 5.97
CA LEU A 28 -28.28 7.69 7.19
C LEU A 28 -29.36 6.80 7.82
N GLU A 29 -30.64 7.12 7.61
CA GLU A 29 -31.78 6.36 8.14
C GLU A 29 -32.36 5.33 7.16
N SER A 30 -31.85 5.29 5.92
CA SER A 30 -32.52 4.63 4.79
C SER A 30 -32.53 3.10 4.85
N THR A 31 -31.57 2.48 5.54
CA THR A 31 -31.50 1.02 5.69
C THR A 31 -31.19 0.59 7.13
N PRO A 32 -31.52 -0.66 7.54
CA PRO A 32 -31.14 -1.16 8.87
C PRO A 32 -29.62 -1.12 9.13
N ALA A 33 -28.80 -1.42 8.12
CA ALA A 33 -27.35 -1.36 8.23
C ALA A 33 -26.86 0.08 8.40
N ALA A 34 -27.45 1.05 7.68
CA ALA A 34 -27.13 2.47 7.82
C ALA A 34 -27.47 2.99 9.21
N ARG A 35 -28.66 2.67 9.73
CA ARG A 35 -29.15 3.11 11.04
C ARG A 35 -28.35 2.58 12.22
N SER A 36 -27.82 1.37 12.10
CA SER A 36 -27.03 0.74 13.16
C SER A 36 -25.55 1.11 13.12
N ALA A 37 -25.09 1.72 12.03
CA ALA A 37 -23.71 2.14 11.87
C ALA A 37 -23.44 3.47 12.59
N PHE A 38 -22.17 3.69 12.92
CA PHE A 38 -21.69 4.95 13.46
C PHE A 38 -21.15 5.80 12.31
N TRP A 39 -21.79 6.95 12.04
CA TRP A 39 -21.44 7.85 10.93
C TRP A 39 -20.72 9.09 11.44
N GLY A 40 -19.68 9.50 10.71
CA GLY A 40 -18.93 10.74 10.91
C GLY A 40 -18.79 11.48 9.59
N ILE A 41 -19.28 12.72 9.53
CA ILE A 41 -19.31 13.51 8.30
C ILE A 41 -18.92 14.96 8.59
N GLN A 42 -18.02 15.50 7.78
CA GLN A 42 -17.73 16.93 7.73
C GLN A 42 -17.65 17.38 6.27
N VAL A 43 -18.31 18.50 5.94
CA VAL A 43 -18.28 19.11 4.60
C VAL A 43 -18.05 20.61 4.75
N VAL A 44 -17.05 21.14 4.04
CA VAL A 44 -16.68 22.56 4.07
C VAL A 44 -16.56 23.11 2.65
N ASP A 45 -17.13 24.29 2.44
CA ASP A 45 -16.94 25.11 1.24
C ASP A 45 -15.54 25.76 1.28
N LEU A 46 -14.70 25.48 0.28
CA LEU A 46 -13.33 25.98 0.25
C LEU A 46 -13.23 27.45 -0.13
N ALA A 47 -14.26 28.04 -0.77
CA ALA A 47 -14.23 29.44 -1.17
C ALA A 47 -14.35 30.41 0.03
N ASN A 48 -15.11 30.03 1.04
CA ASN A 48 -15.42 30.89 2.20
C ASN A 48 -15.16 30.21 3.56
N GLY A 49 -14.77 28.93 3.57
CA GLY A 49 -14.49 28.17 4.80
C GLY A 49 -15.73 27.76 5.60
N ARG A 50 -16.95 27.97 5.08
CA ARG A 50 -18.19 27.66 5.79
C ARG A 50 -18.43 26.15 5.83
N THR A 51 -18.70 25.63 7.02
CA THR A 51 -19.21 24.28 7.21
C THR A 51 -20.62 24.17 6.63
N LEU A 52 -20.81 23.28 5.64
CA LEU A 52 -22.10 23.02 5.01
C LEU A 52 -22.86 21.89 5.69
N TYR A 53 -22.12 20.90 6.21
CA TYR A 53 -22.69 19.77 6.94
C TYR A 53 -21.69 19.25 7.97
N SER A 54 -22.21 18.86 9.13
CA SER A 54 -21.42 18.25 10.20
C SER A 54 -22.29 17.24 10.96
N HIS A 55 -21.75 16.03 11.16
CA HIS A 55 -22.40 14.97 11.92
C HIS A 55 -21.32 14.13 12.60
N ASN A 56 -21.26 14.13 13.93
CA ASN A 56 -20.20 13.48 14.72
C ASN A 56 -18.78 13.81 14.21
N ALA A 57 -18.57 15.02 13.68
CA ALA A 57 -17.33 15.37 13.00
C ALA A 57 -16.12 15.41 13.94
N ASP A 58 -16.36 15.60 15.23
CA ASP A 58 -15.42 15.65 16.36
C ASP A 58 -15.20 14.28 17.03
N ARG A 59 -15.92 13.24 16.61
CA ARG A 59 -15.78 11.89 17.16
C ARG A 59 -14.67 11.13 16.44
N LEU A 60 -14.03 10.21 17.16
CA LEU A 60 -12.95 9.38 16.65
C LEU A 60 -13.49 8.18 15.87
N PHE A 61 -12.91 7.93 14.69
CA PHE A 61 -13.24 6.80 13.83
C PHE A 61 -11.96 6.08 13.41
N LEU A 62 -12.02 4.75 13.31
CA LEU A 62 -11.06 3.97 12.53
C LEU A 62 -11.03 4.50 11.09
N PRO A 63 -9.93 5.09 10.61
CA PRO A 63 -9.90 5.76 9.33
C PRO A 63 -9.76 4.81 8.14
N ALA A 64 -9.32 3.57 8.40
CA ALA A 64 -8.76 2.70 7.37
C ALA A 64 -7.72 3.49 6.54
N SER A 65 -7.60 3.20 5.25
CA SER A 65 -6.64 3.88 4.35
C SER A 65 -6.82 5.40 4.15
N ASN A 66 -7.78 6.06 4.80
CA ASN A 66 -7.79 7.52 4.86
C ASN A 66 -6.64 8.07 5.74
N ALA A 67 -6.05 7.26 6.62
CA ALA A 67 -4.82 7.63 7.34
C ALA A 67 -3.67 8.00 6.38
N LYS A 68 -3.62 7.37 5.19
CA LYS A 68 -2.63 7.70 4.16
C LYS A 68 -2.71 9.14 3.69
N LEU A 69 -3.85 9.83 3.83
CA LEU A 69 -3.92 11.26 3.54
C LEU A 69 -2.94 12.03 4.43
N LEU A 70 -2.89 11.71 5.72
CA LEU A 70 -1.99 12.34 6.70
C LEU A 70 -0.52 12.03 6.35
N THR A 71 -0.21 10.76 6.09
CA THR A 71 1.15 10.30 5.78
C THR A 71 1.67 10.84 4.44
N THR A 72 0.85 10.84 3.40
CA THR A 72 1.29 11.31 2.07
C THR A 72 1.36 12.83 1.99
N ALA A 73 0.51 13.56 2.72
CA ALA A 73 0.65 15.01 2.87
C ALA A 73 1.94 15.37 3.62
N LEU A 74 2.22 14.67 4.73
CA LEU A 74 3.46 14.80 5.47
C LEU A 74 4.69 14.56 4.56
N ALA A 75 4.70 13.44 3.83
CA ALA A 75 5.82 13.10 2.95
C ALA A 75 6.01 14.15 1.84
N LEU A 76 4.93 14.61 1.22
CA LEU A 76 4.98 15.63 0.18
C LEU A 76 5.57 16.94 0.70
N GLU A 77 5.15 17.43 1.86
CA GLU A 77 5.67 18.69 2.42
C GLU A 77 7.08 18.57 3.02
N ARG A 78 7.41 17.44 3.65
CA ARG A 78 8.69 17.27 4.32
C ARG A 78 9.82 16.84 3.40
N LEU A 79 9.54 16.08 2.34
CA LEU A 79 10.57 15.61 1.41
C LEU A 79 10.54 16.36 0.08
N GLY A 80 9.38 16.87 -0.32
CA GLY A 80 9.16 17.49 -1.62
C GLY A 80 8.93 16.48 -2.75
N PRO A 81 8.26 16.86 -3.84
CA PRO A 81 7.86 15.95 -4.92
C PRO A 81 9.05 15.35 -5.68
N GLY A 82 10.20 16.03 -5.64
CA GLY A 82 11.43 15.63 -6.35
C GLY A 82 12.36 14.69 -5.57
N PHE A 83 12.02 14.34 -4.32
CA PHE A 83 12.84 13.42 -3.51
C PHE A 83 13.02 12.06 -4.21
N ARG A 84 14.18 11.44 -4.06
CA ARG A 84 14.49 10.13 -4.63
C ARG A 84 15.18 9.24 -3.61
N PHE A 85 14.86 7.96 -3.68
CA PHE A 85 15.54 6.91 -2.93
C PHE A 85 16.72 6.39 -3.74
N THR A 86 17.74 5.86 -3.06
CA THR A 86 18.93 5.30 -3.71
C THR A 86 19.21 3.90 -3.17
N THR A 87 19.28 2.93 -4.06
CA THR A 87 19.71 1.55 -3.76
C THR A 87 21.10 1.33 -4.35
N ARG A 88 21.99 0.70 -3.58
CA ARG A 88 23.39 0.51 -3.97
C ARG A 88 23.80 -0.95 -3.87
N LEU A 89 24.73 -1.36 -4.71
CA LEU A 89 25.46 -2.61 -4.57
C LEU A 89 26.93 -2.27 -4.31
N LEU A 90 27.42 -2.66 -3.14
CA LEU A 90 28.76 -2.34 -2.67
C LEU A 90 29.59 -3.60 -2.47
N ALA A 91 30.90 -3.46 -2.63
CA ALA A 91 31.90 -4.40 -2.17
C ALA A 91 32.90 -3.67 -1.28
N GLU A 92 33.63 -4.39 -0.43
CA GLU A 92 34.69 -3.76 0.39
C GLU A 92 35.78 -3.13 -0.49
N THR A 93 36.16 -3.82 -1.57
CA THR A 93 37.18 -3.40 -2.53
C THR A 93 36.74 -3.69 -3.96
N ALA A 94 37.43 -3.10 -4.94
CA ALA A 94 37.18 -3.37 -6.35
C ALA A 94 37.46 -4.85 -6.70
N PRO A 95 36.80 -5.42 -7.72
CA PRO A 95 37.16 -6.74 -8.24
C PRO A 95 38.63 -6.78 -8.64
N ASP A 96 39.31 -7.90 -8.36
CA ASP A 96 40.70 -8.11 -8.80
C ASP A 96 40.82 -8.30 -10.32
N ASP A 97 42.05 -8.49 -10.83
CA ASP A 97 42.32 -8.68 -12.26
C ASP A 97 41.61 -9.91 -12.87
N THR A 98 41.18 -10.86 -12.05
CA THR A 98 40.39 -12.03 -12.47
C THR A 98 38.88 -11.78 -12.44
N GLY A 99 38.45 -10.62 -11.94
CA GLY A 99 37.06 -10.27 -11.69
C GLY A 99 36.51 -10.83 -10.38
N THR A 100 37.37 -11.24 -9.44
CA THR A 100 36.95 -11.79 -8.15
C THR A 100 36.77 -10.66 -7.13
N VAL A 101 35.61 -10.62 -6.49
CA VAL A 101 35.35 -9.83 -5.29
C VAL A 101 35.66 -10.70 -4.06
N SER A 102 36.66 -10.27 -3.30
CA SER A 102 36.95 -10.84 -1.98
C SER A 102 35.90 -10.35 -0.97
N GLY A 103 35.25 -11.27 -0.27
CA GLY A 103 34.18 -10.94 0.68
C GLY A 103 32.78 -10.89 0.06
N ALA A 104 31.83 -10.38 0.85
CA ALA A 104 30.41 -10.30 0.48
C ALA A 104 30.13 -9.07 -0.40
N LEU A 105 29.10 -9.18 -1.24
CA LEU A 105 28.41 -8.01 -1.77
C LEU A 105 27.36 -7.51 -0.78
N HIS A 106 27.23 -6.20 -0.65
CA HIS A 106 26.19 -5.55 0.16
C HIS A 106 25.16 -4.89 -0.77
N LEU A 107 23.96 -5.44 -0.83
CA LEU A 107 22.82 -4.81 -1.48
C LEU A 107 22.15 -3.90 -0.46
N VAL A 108 22.42 -2.60 -0.52
CA VAL A 108 22.00 -1.62 0.48
C VAL A 108 20.71 -0.93 0.05
N GLY A 109 19.64 -1.13 0.83
CA GLY A 109 18.31 -0.57 0.60
C GLY A 109 18.20 0.90 1.00
N GLY A 110 17.72 1.72 0.08
CA GLY A 110 17.47 3.15 0.30
C GLY A 110 16.11 3.49 0.90
N GLY A 111 15.22 2.51 1.03
CA GLY A 111 13.79 2.70 1.28
C GLY A 111 12.98 2.89 -0.01
N ASP A 112 13.51 2.54 -1.18
CA ASP A 112 12.82 2.67 -2.48
C ASP A 112 11.61 1.72 -2.57
N PRO A 113 10.37 2.25 -2.59
CA PRO A 113 9.16 1.44 -2.70
C PRO A 113 8.94 0.86 -4.11
N ASN A 114 9.68 1.35 -5.12
CA ASN A 114 9.49 1.03 -6.53
C ASN A 114 10.63 0.21 -7.15
N LEU A 115 11.41 -0.53 -6.34
CA LEU A 115 12.21 -1.66 -6.83
C LEU A 115 11.31 -2.84 -7.23
N SER A 116 10.43 -2.62 -8.20
CA SER A 116 9.42 -3.57 -8.64
C SER A 116 9.15 -3.48 -10.14
N GLY A 117 8.31 -4.39 -10.64
CA GLY A 117 7.75 -4.31 -11.98
C GLY A 117 6.55 -3.36 -12.12
N ARG A 118 6.27 -2.49 -11.13
CA ARG A 118 5.15 -1.53 -11.26
C ARG A 118 5.43 -0.51 -12.36
N ALA A 119 4.36 -0.13 -13.07
CA ALA A 119 4.43 0.97 -14.02
C ALA A 119 4.61 2.30 -13.26
N VAL A 120 5.70 3.01 -13.59
CA VAL A 120 6.02 4.35 -13.09
C VAL A 120 6.39 5.21 -14.31
N PRO A 121 5.64 6.29 -14.65
CA PRO A 121 4.48 6.85 -13.94
C PRO A 121 3.28 5.92 -13.83
N TYR A 122 2.47 6.10 -12.79
CA TYR A 122 1.25 5.31 -12.56
C TYR A 122 0.24 5.48 -13.71
N GLN A 123 -0.28 4.34 -14.17
CA GLN A 123 -1.36 4.26 -15.17
C GLN A 123 -2.32 3.15 -14.76
N LEU A 124 -3.63 3.43 -14.74
CA LEU A 124 -4.64 2.44 -14.45
C LEU A 124 -4.57 1.29 -15.47
N GLY A 125 -4.51 0.06 -14.99
CA GLY A 125 -4.54 -1.13 -15.85
C GLY A 125 -3.23 -1.45 -16.58
N ALA A 126 -2.14 -0.69 -16.39
CA ALA A 126 -0.86 -0.92 -17.08
C ALA A 126 -0.15 -2.25 -16.73
N GLY A 127 -0.71 -3.05 -15.82
CA GLY A 127 -0.13 -4.31 -15.39
C GLY A 127 1.19 -4.13 -14.64
N ARG A 128 1.95 -5.22 -14.52
CA ARG A 128 3.32 -5.20 -14.02
C ARG A 128 4.26 -5.76 -15.08
N SER A 129 5.42 -5.13 -15.25
CA SER A 129 6.56 -5.64 -16.00
C SER A 129 7.33 -6.67 -15.16
N ASN A 130 8.55 -7.01 -15.57
CA ASN A 130 9.41 -7.94 -14.83
C ASN A 130 9.57 -7.50 -13.36
N PRO A 131 9.08 -8.28 -12.38
CA PRO A 131 9.14 -7.91 -10.97
C PRO A 131 10.57 -7.84 -10.41
N LEU A 132 11.55 -8.48 -11.06
CA LEU A 132 12.98 -8.42 -10.67
C LEU A 132 13.82 -7.52 -11.56
N GLY A 133 13.22 -6.83 -12.55
CA GLY A 133 13.95 -5.97 -13.49
C GLY A 133 14.92 -4.99 -12.82
N PRO A 134 14.52 -4.30 -11.73
CA PRO A 134 15.45 -3.42 -10.99
C PRO A 134 16.66 -4.11 -10.36
N ILE A 135 16.51 -5.37 -9.92
CA ILE A 135 17.61 -6.17 -9.34
C ILE A 135 18.52 -6.71 -10.45
N GLU A 136 17.93 -7.13 -11.56
CA GLU A 136 18.64 -7.51 -12.77
C GLU A 136 19.51 -6.36 -13.30
N GLU A 137 19.00 -5.11 -13.30
CA GLU A 137 19.78 -3.93 -13.70
C GLU A 137 21.00 -3.70 -12.81
N LEU A 138 20.88 -3.88 -11.49
CA LEU A 138 22.01 -3.79 -10.56
C LEU A 138 23.05 -4.90 -10.84
N ALA A 139 22.59 -6.11 -11.16
CA ALA A 139 23.47 -7.22 -11.55
C ALA A 139 24.20 -6.92 -12.87
N ASP A 140 23.52 -6.35 -13.86
CA ASP A 140 24.12 -5.93 -15.14
C ASP A 140 25.24 -4.89 -14.92
N GLN A 141 25.00 -3.89 -14.08
CA GLN A 141 26.02 -2.91 -13.72
C GLN A 141 27.23 -3.55 -13.03
N ALA A 142 27.01 -4.49 -12.11
CA ALA A 142 28.09 -5.21 -11.43
C ALA A 142 28.97 -6.01 -12.40
N VAL A 143 28.35 -6.73 -13.34
CA VAL A 143 29.06 -7.47 -14.40
C VAL A 143 29.83 -6.52 -15.31
N ALA A 144 29.23 -5.37 -15.67
CA ALA A 144 29.91 -4.34 -16.46
C ALA A 144 31.12 -3.74 -15.72
N ARG A 145 31.12 -3.77 -14.38
CA ARG A 145 32.28 -3.41 -13.52
C ARG A 145 33.31 -4.53 -13.36
N GLY A 146 33.15 -5.65 -14.06
CA GLY A 146 34.11 -6.74 -14.12
C GLY A 146 33.90 -7.85 -13.09
N VAL A 147 32.79 -7.83 -12.34
CA VAL A 147 32.48 -8.90 -11.38
C VAL A 147 32.23 -10.21 -12.13
N LYS A 148 32.99 -11.24 -11.78
CA LYS A 148 32.87 -12.62 -12.31
C LYS A 148 32.74 -13.65 -11.20
N ARG A 149 33.24 -13.35 -10.00
CA ARG A 149 33.16 -14.22 -8.83
C ARG A 149 33.00 -13.41 -7.56
N VAL A 150 32.18 -13.89 -6.63
CA VAL A 150 32.00 -13.34 -5.28
C VAL A 150 32.29 -14.46 -4.29
N THR A 151 33.13 -14.21 -3.29
CA THR A 151 33.62 -15.28 -2.40
C THR A 151 32.92 -15.33 -1.04
N GLY A 152 32.32 -14.22 -0.59
CA GLY A 152 31.70 -14.08 0.73
C GLY A 152 30.17 -14.01 0.73
N GLY A 153 29.52 -14.21 -0.42
CA GLY A 153 28.07 -14.26 -0.55
C GLY A 153 27.44 -12.89 -0.78
N ILE A 154 26.18 -12.75 -0.37
CA ILE A 154 25.42 -11.50 -0.53
C ILE A 154 24.68 -11.18 0.77
N ILE A 155 24.84 -9.94 1.22
CA ILE A 155 24.16 -9.37 2.38
C ILE A 155 23.13 -8.36 1.86
N GLY A 156 21.85 -8.61 2.13
CA GLY A 156 20.79 -7.62 1.99
C GLY A 156 20.81 -6.70 3.20
N ASP A 157 21.24 -5.45 3.03
CA ASP A 157 21.38 -4.48 4.12
C ASP A 157 20.19 -3.52 4.11
N ASP A 158 19.32 -3.65 5.12
CA ASP A 158 18.17 -2.76 5.33
C ASP A 158 18.30 -1.89 6.58
N THR A 159 19.51 -1.80 7.16
CA THR A 159 19.81 -1.06 8.40
C THR A 159 19.56 0.45 8.32
N ARG A 160 19.27 0.97 7.12
CA ARG A 160 18.82 2.35 6.91
C ARG A 160 17.55 2.65 7.71
N TYR A 161 16.66 1.67 7.88
CA TYR A 161 15.50 1.75 8.76
C TYR A 161 15.69 0.83 9.97
N VAL A 162 15.04 1.16 11.08
CA VAL A 162 14.96 0.25 12.23
C VAL A 162 14.06 -0.93 11.83
N TRP A 163 14.48 -2.15 12.16
CA TRP A 163 13.77 -3.38 11.90
C TRP A 163 12.54 -3.50 12.80
N GLU A 164 11.48 -2.84 12.34
CA GLU A 164 10.13 -2.85 12.89
C GLU A 164 9.17 -3.25 11.75
N PRO A 165 9.28 -4.50 11.25
CA PRO A 165 8.69 -4.90 9.98
C PRO A 165 7.17 -4.91 9.98
N VAL A 166 6.55 -5.06 11.15
CA VAL A 166 5.10 -5.16 11.31
C VAL A 166 4.66 -4.26 12.47
N PRO A 167 3.76 -3.28 12.24
CA PRO A 167 3.11 -2.54 13.32
C PRO A 167 2.35 -3.47 14.29
N GLU A 168 2.41 -3.17 15.59
CA GLU A 168 1.89 -4.03 16.66
C GLU A 168 0.39 -4.39 16.52
N GLY A 169 -0.44 -3.47 16.02
CA GLY A 169 -1.88 -3.71 15.88
C GLY A 169 -2.30 -4.34 14.56
N TRP A 170 -1.36 -4.69 13.67
CA TRP A 170 -1.66 -5.56 12.52
C TRP A 170 -1.94 -6.97 13.02
N THR A 171 -2.99 -7.60 12.50
CA THR A 171 -3.32 -8.96 12.92
C THR A 171 -2.38 -9.96 12.27
N VAL A 172 -2.18 -11.12 12.91
CA VAL A 172 -1.34 -12.19 12.35
C VAL A 172 -1.78 -12.61 10.94
N ASP A 173 -3.09 -12.57 10.66
CA ASP A 173 -3.63 -12.90 9.34
C ASP A 173 -3.28 -11.85 8.28
N ASP A 174 -3.19 -10.57 8.66
CA ASP A 174 -2.82 -9.50 7.73
C ASP A 174 -1.39 -9.71 7.20
N THR A 175 -0.46 -10.14 8.07
CA THR A 175 0.95 -10.39 7.72
C THR A 175 1.18 -11.52 6.71
N ARG A 176 0.11 -12.24 6.35
CA ARG A 176 0.14 -13.30 5.34
C ARG A 176 0.07 -12.74 3.92
N TYR A 177 -0.68 -11.66 3.73
CA TYR A 177 -1.09 -11.15 2.42
C TYR A 177 -0.37 -9.86 2.05
N ASP A 178 -0.53 -9.45 0.80
CA ASP A 178 0.14 -8.30 0.19
C ASP A 178 -0.06 -6.98 0.95
N TYR A 179 -1.26 -6.74 1.47
CA TYR A 179 -1.57 -5.52 2.19
C TYR A 179 -0.93 -5.44 3.59
N GLY A 180 -0.43 -6.57 4.12
CA GLY A 180 0.30 -6.65 5.39
C GLY A 180 1.76 -7.05 5.21
N ALA A 181 2.37 -6.76 4.05
CA ALA A 181 3.75 -7.10 3.79
C ALA A 181 4.73 -6.39 4.75
N PRO A 182 5.76 -7.08 5.27
CA PRO A 182 6.80 -6.51 6.12
C PRO A 182 7.47 -5.26 5.54
N VAL A 183 7.72 -4.27 6.40
CA VAL A 183 8.38 -3.01 6.05
C VAL A 183 9.89 -3.15 6.21
N SER A 184 10.64 -2.91 5.14
CA SER A 184 12.10 -2.95 5.12
C SER A 184 12.66 -1.84 4.24
N ALA A 185 13.82 -1.27 4.58
CA ALA A 185 14.51 -0.33 3.70
C ALA A 185 14.97 -0.98 2.38
N LEU A 186 15.13 -2.30 2.35
CA LEU A 186 15.39 -3.08 1.14
C LEU A 186 14.11 -3.83 0.76
N THR A 187 13.24 -3.14 0.04
CA THR A 187 11.96 -3.67 -0.43
C THR A 187 12.05 -4.01 -1.90
N ILE A 188 11.65 -5.20 -2.33
CA ILE A 188 11.56 -5.56 -3.76
C ILE A 188 10.19 -6.13 -4.09
N ASN A 189 9.64 -5.74 -5.25
CA ASN A 189 8.32 -6.18 -5.71
C ASN A 189 7.21 -6.04 -4.64
N ASP A 190 7.16 -4.92 -3.92
CA ASP A 190 6.29 -4.67 -2.76
C ASP A 190 6.35 -5.74 -1.65
N ASN A 191 7.46 -6.46 -1.54
CA ASN A 191 7.67 -7.55 -0.59
C ASN A 191 6.62 -8.66 -0.71
N ILE A 192 6.21 -8.94 -1.94
CA ILE A 192 5.26 -10.00 -2.27
C ILE A 192 5.79 -10.94 -3.35
N PHE A 193 5.25 -12.15 -3.32
CA PHE A 193 5.27 -13.07 -4.45
C PHE A 193 3.85 -13.59 -4.71
N THR A 194 3.62 -14.00 -5.94
CA THR A 194 2.38 -14.64 -6.36
C THR A 194 2.58 -16.15 -6.47
N LEU A 195 1.76 -16.92 -5.78
CA LEU A 195 1.65 -18.38 -5.91
C LEU A 195 0.43 -18.71 -6.76
N VAL A 196 0.65 -19.40 -7.88
CA VAL A 196 -0.40 -19.81 -8.81
C VAL A 196 -0.55 -21.32 -8.78
N LEU A 197 -1.74 -21.77 -8.37
CA LEU A 197 -2.17 -23.16 -8.32
C LEU A 197 -3.05 -23.49 -9.52
N ARG A 198 -2.61 -24.43 -10.37
CA ARG A 198 -3.36 -24.88 -11.55
C ARG A 198 -3.81 -26.33 -11.40
N PRO A 199 -5.05 -26.67 -11.81
CA PRO A 199 -5.45 -28.08 -11.85
C PRO A 199 -4.62 -28.83 -12.89
N SER A 200 -4.18 -30.04 -12.55
CA SER A 200 -3.46 -30.97 -13.42
C SER A 200 -4.43 -32.04 -13.96
N ARG A 201 -4.07 -33.32 -13.90
CA ARG A 201 -4.95 -34.44 -14.21
C ARG A 201 -5.75 -34.83 -12.96
N ALA A 202 -7.00 -35.26 -13.16
CA ALA A 202 -7.83 -35.70 -12.04
C ALA A 202 -7.14 -36.83 -11.25
N GLY A 203 -7.07 -36.67 -9.93
CA GLY A 203 -6.39 -37.60 -9.01
C GLY A 203 -4.92 -37.25 -8.73
N GLU A 204 -4.30 -36.36 -9.50
CA GLU A 204 -2.93 -35.87 -9.27
C GLU A 204 -2.93 -34.60 -8.42
N LEU A 205 -1.76 -34.19 -7.91
CA LEU A 205 -1.60 -32.90 -7.23
C LEU A 205 -1.73 -31.75 -8.24
N ALA A 206 -2.32 -30.64 -7.80
CA ALA A 206 -2.33 -29.39 -8.54
C ALA A 206 -0.91 -28.88 -8.75
N GLU A 207 -0.63 -28.27 -9.89
CA GLU A 207 0.67 -27.68 -10.19
C GLU A 207 0.82 -26.32 -9.48
N VAL A 208 1.98 -26.09 -8.86
CA VAL A 208 2.34 -24.83 -8.22
C VAL A 208 3.39 -24.13 -9.05
N SER A 209 3.21 -22.82 -9.26
CA SER A 209 4.23 -21.93 -9.81
C SER A 209 4.29 -20.64 -8.99
N ILE A 210 5.46 -20.02 -8.90
CA ILE A 210 5.66 -18.76 -8.18
C ILE A 210 6.21 -17.67 -9.10
N SER A 211 5.85 -16.42 -8.81
CA SER A 211 6.38 -15.23 -9.49
C SER A 211 6.65 -14.11 -8.47
N PRO A 212 7.86 -13.56 -8.38
CA PRO A 212 9.08 -13.98 -9.08
C PRO A 212 9.51 -15.44 -8.79
N PRO A 213 10.28 -16.10 -9.68
CA PRO A 213 10.76 -17.46 -9.48
C PRO A 213 11.98 -17.49 -8.52
N VAL A 214 11.78 -17.01 -7.29
CA VAL A 214 12.79 -17.01 -6.21
C VAL A 214 12.28 -17.89 -5.07
N GLU A 215 12.99 -18.98 -4.80
CA GLU A 215 12.57 -20.05 -3.88
C GLU A 215 12.85 -19.70 -2.41
N TYR A 216 12.09 -18.74 -1.86
CA TYR A 216 12.26 -18.29 -0.48
C TYR A 216 11.51 -19.14 0.56
N TYR A 217 10.33 -19.66 0.18
CA TYR A 217 9.47 -20.47 1.04
C TYR A 217 9.54 -21.97 0.67
N ASN A 218 9.49 -22.83 1.69
CA ASN A 218 9.31 -24.27 1.53
C ASN A 218 7.81 -24.57 1.34
N ILE A 219 7.41 -24.85 0.10
CA ILE A 219 6.00 -25.08 -0.26
C ILE A 219 5.63 -26.58 -0.10
N ASP A 220 4.77 -26.88 0.87
CA ASP A 220 4.14 -28.20 1.06
C ASP A 220 2.77 -28.21 0.37
N ASN A 221 2.74 -28.69 -0.88
CA ASN A 221 1.53 -28.75 -1.68
C ASN A 221 0.81 -30.10 -1.55
N ARG A 222 -0.41 -30.07 -1.00
CA ARG A 222 -1.31 -31.21 -0.84
C ARG A 222 -2.66 -31.00 -1.51
N VAL A 223 -2.75 -30.05 -2.45
CA VAL A 223 -3.99 -29.76 -3.17
C VAL A 223 -4.18 -30.81 -4.27
N GLN A 224 -5.29 -31.53 -4.24
CA GLN A 224 -5.62 -32.53 -5.26
C GLN A 224 -6.44 -31.93 -6.40
N THR A 225 -6.17 -32.38 -7.62
CA THR A 225 -7.00 -32.06 -8.77
C THR A 225 -8.23 -32.98 -8.78
N ALA A 226 -9.41 -32.42 -8.56
CA ALA A 226 -10.68 -33.15 -8.58
C ALA A 226 -11.21 -33.35 -10.01
N ALA A 227 -12.07 -34.36 -10.21
CA ALA A 227 -12.78 -34.53 -11.48
C ALA A 227 -13.72 -33.34 -11.79
N ALA A 228 -14.23 -33.29 -13.02
CA ALA A 228 -15.15 -32.23 -13.45
C ALA A 228 -16.42 -32.22 -12.57
N GLY A 229 -16.81 -31.04 -12.09
CA GLY A 229 -17.94 -30.90 -11.15
C GLY A 229 -17.61 -31.20 -9.68
N GLY A 230 -16.36 -31.53 -9.35
CA GLY A 230 -15.90 -31.68 -7.97
C GLY A 230 -15.92 -30.38 -7.16
N GLU A 231 -15.75 -30.48 -5.84
CA GLU A 231 -15.67 -29.33 -4.95
C GLU A 231 -14.38 -28.53 -5.19
N ARG A 232 -14.51 -27.21 -5.25
CA ARG A 232 -13.38 -26.27 -5.23
C ARG A 232 -13.23 -25.73 -3.82
N ARG A 233 -12.20 -26.19 -3.11
CA ARG A 233 -11.90 -25.75 -1.75
C ARG A 233 -10.41 -25.83 -1.52
N ILE A 234 -9.75 -24.69 -1.51
CA ILE A 234 -8.30 -24.60 -1.32
C ILE A 234 -8.08 -23.85 -0.02
N ARG A 235 -7.14 -24.31 0.78
CA ARG A 235 -6.69 -23.63 2.00
C ARG A 235 -5.19 -23.44 1.94
N LEU A 236 -4.76 -22.34 2.53
CA LEU A 236 -3.38 -21.95 2.64
C LEU A 236 -3.11 -21.56 4.09
N ASP A 237 -2.00 -22.06 4.62
CA ASP A 237 -1.49 -21.69 5.93
C ASP A 237 -0.01 -21.34 5.86
N ARG A 238 0.37 -20.33 6.65
CA ARG A 238 1.74 -19.91 6.92
C ARG A 238 1.77 -19.31 8.31
N GLU A 239 2.42 -20.01 9.24
CA GLU A 239 2.65 -19.50 10.59
C GLU A 239 3.55 -18.25 10.54
N ALA A 240 3.33 -17.32 11.47
CA ALA A 240 4.13 -16.11 11.55
C ALA A 240 5.63 -16.44 11.74
N GLY A 241 6.49 -15.81 10.95
CA GLY A 241 7.94 -16.07 10.95
C GLY A 241 8.37 -17.40 10.31
N SER A 242 7.46 -18.27 9.90
CA SER A 242 7.80 -19.55 9.30
C SER A 242 8.14 -19.43 7.82
N ARG A 243 9.16 -20.19 7.38
CA ARG A 243 9.42 -20.44 5.94
C ARG A 243 8.54 -21.54 5.35
N GLN A 244 7.70 -22.20 6.14
CA GLN A 244 6.83 -23.26 5.65
C GLN A 244 5.48 -22.70 5.20
N LEU A 245 5.14 -22.96 3.94
CA LEU A 245 3.84 -22.63 3.35
C LEU A 245 3.11 -23.93 3.02
N ARG A 246 1.95 -24.17 3.64
CA ARG A 246 1.18 -25.40 3.46
C ARG A 246 -0.10 -25.13 2.68
N LEU A 247 -0.35 -25.94 1.65
CA LEU A 247 -1.54 -25.87 0.80
C LEU A 247 -2.29 -27.21 0.88
N TRP A 248 -3.60 -27.19 1.03
CA TRP A 248 -4.40 -28.43 0.98
C TRP A 248 -5.84 -28.18 0.51
N GLY A 249 -6.50 -29.26 0.09
CA GLY A 249 -7.86 -29.24 -0.40
C GLY A 249 -7.96 -29.73 -1.84
N SER A 250 -8.89 -29.18 -2.63
CA SER A 250 -9.17 -29.64 -3.99
C SER A 250 -9.44 -28.50 -4.98
N ILE A 251 -9.01 -28.71 -6.24
CA ILE A 251 -9.31 -27.84 -7.39
C ILE A 251 -9.82 -28.70 -8.56
N PRO A 252 -11.03 -28.48 -9.09
CA PRO A 252 -11.54 -29.29 -10.20
C PRO A 252 -10.74 -29.11 -11.50
N VAL A 253 -10.64 -30.16 -12.30
CA VAL A 253 -10.13 -30.05 -13.68
C VAL A 253 -10.86 -28.95 -14.44
N ARG A 254 -10.11 -28.17 -15.23
CA ARG A 254 -10.60 -27.00 -15.99
C ARG A 254 -11.10 -25.82 -15.15
N ALA A 255 -11.00 -25.86 -13.81
CA ALA A 255 -11.22 -24.67 -13.00
C ALA A 255 -10.15 -23.60 -13.33
N PRO A 256 -10.49 -22.31 -13.24
CA PRO A 256 -9.48 -21.25 -13.27
C PRO A 256 -8.42 -21.47 -12.19
N ALA A 257 -7.19 -21.06 -12.48
CA ALA A 257 -6.10 -21.10 -11.52
C ALA A 257 -6.48 -20.35 -10.24
N GLU A 258 -6.08 -20.88 -9.09
CA GLU A 258 -6.12 -20.14 -7.83
C GLU A 258 -4.84 -19.32 -7.70
N VAL A 259 -4.98 -18.06 -7.33
CA VAL A 259 -3.87 -17.11 -7.24
C VAL A 259 -3.84 -16.54 -5.84
N PHE A 260 -2.74 -16.79 -5.13
CA PHE A 260 -2.44 -16.18 -3.84
C PHE A 260 -1.35 -15.14 -4.01
N THR A 261 -1.59 -13.92 -3.53
CA THR A 261 -0.54 -12.90 -3.41
C THR A 261 -0.14 -12.80 -1.95
N LEU A 262 1.11 -13.13 -1.64
CA LEU A 262 1.56 -13.42 -0.29
C LEU A 262 2.76 -12.57 0.06
N ALA A 263 2.78 -12.10 1.30
CA ALA A 263 3.90 -11.36 1.86
C ALA A 263 5.14 -12.24 2.04
N ILE A 264 6.31 -11.61 1.86
CA ILE A 264 7.64 -12.17 2.09
C ILE A 264 8.07 -11.81 3.51
N ALA A 265 8.45 -12.81 4.32
CA ALA A 265 8.71 -12.64 5.74
C ALA A 265 9.94 -11.78 6.05
N ASP A 266 11.02 -11.97 5.27
CA ASP A 266 12.24 -11.15 5.32
C ASP A 266 12.54 -10.59 3.92
N PRO A 267 12.13 -9.34 3.65
CA PRO A 267 12.38 -8.69 2.36
C PRO A 267 13.85 -8.52 2.00
N ALA A 268 14.71 -8.24 2.98
CA ALA A 268 16.12 -7.95 2.73
C ALA A 268 16.86 -9.23 2.33
N GLU A 269 16.58 -10.34 3.01
CA GLU A 269 17.11 -11.65 2.62
C GLU A 269 16.59 -12.08 1.24
N TYR A 270 15.30 -11.88 0.98
CA TYR A 270 14.71 -12.20 -0.32
C TYR A 270 15.35 -11.40 -1.46
N ALA A 271 15.63 -10.11 -1.24
CA ALA A 271 16.33 -9.28 -2.21
C ALA A 271 17.76 -9.77 -2.47
N ALA A 272 18.48 -10.22 -1.43
CA ALA A 272 19.80 -10.82 -1.59
C ALA A 272 19.76 -12.13 -2.39
N GLN A 273 18.75 -12.99 -2.17
CA GLN A 273 18.53 -14.21 -2.97
C GLN A 273 18.18 -13.88 -4.42
N ALA A 274 17.34 -12.87 -4.66
CA ALA A 274 17.01 -12.41 -6.01
C ALA A 274 18.25 -11.88 -6.75
N LEU A 275 19.13 -11.14 -6.05
CA LEU A 275 20.38 -10.66 -6.63
C LEU A 275 21.35 -11.81 -6.94
N GLN A 276 21.47 -12.80 -6.05
CA GLN A 276 22.27 -14.00 -6.32
C GLN A 276 21.83 -14.64 -7.62
N LYS A 277 20.52 -14.93 -7.75
CA LYS A 277 19.94 -15.53 -8.96
C LYS A 277 20.25 -14.69 -10.20
N ALA A 278 20.06 -13.37 -10.12
CA ALA A 278 20.31 -12.47 -11.24
C ALA A 278 21.81 -12.45 -11.67
N LEU A 279 22.73 -12.52 -10.72
CA LEU A 279 24.18 -12.59 -10.98
C LEU A 279 24.58 -13.95 -11.58
N GLU A 280 24.07 -15.06 -11.05
CA GLU A 280 24.36 -16.40 -11.54
C GLU A 280 23.82 -16.64 -12.96
N GLU A 281 22.65 -16.10 -13.28
CA GLU A 281 22.09 -16.09 -14.65
C GLU A 281 22.98 -15.31 -15.64
N ARG A 282 23.83 -14.40 -15.14
CA ARG A 282 24.82 -13.64 -15.91
C ARG A 282 26.21 -14.28 -15.88
N GLY A 283 26.35 -15.49 -15.34
CA GLY A 283 27.60 -16.24 -15.29
C GLY A 283 28.55 -15.85 -14.16
N VAL A 284 28.09 -15.05 -13.18
CA VAL A 284 28.86 -14.75 -11.97
C VAL A 284 28.77 -15.92 -11.01
N ILE A 285 29.90 -16.40 -10.51
CA ILE A 285 29.93 -17.44 -9.48
C ILE A 285 29.80 -16.77 -8.11
N VAL A 286 28.69 -17.01 -7.41
CA VAL A 286 28.48 -16.53 -6.04
C VAL A 286 28.74 -17.68 -5.06
N GLN A 287 29.73 -17.49 -4.19
CA GLN A 287 30.07 -18.42 -3.12
C GLN A 287 29.80 -17.74 -1.78
N GLY A 288 29.45 -18.50 -0.75
CA GLY A 288 29.16 -17.96 0.58
C GLY A 288 27.65 -17.84 0.87
N PRO A 289 27.29 -17.37 2.06
CA PRO A 289 25.90 -17.36 2.51
C PRO A 289 25.11 -16.19 1.91
N ILE A 290 23.79 -16.36 1.85
CA ILE A 290 22.84 -15.27 1.61
C ILE A 290 22.20 -14.89 2.94
N GLN A 291 22.28 -13.63 3.32
CA GLN A 291 21.85 -13.15 4.63
C GLN A 291 21.22 -11.78 4.55
N ALA A 292 20.34 -11.46 5.50
CA ALA A 292 19.95 -10.09 5.78
C ALA A 292 20.82 -9.50 6.90
N ARG A 293 21.04 -8.18 6.83
CA ARG A 293 21.56 -7.38 7.94
C ARG A 293 20.50 -6.38 8.34
N HIS A 294 19.89 -6.65 9.49
CA HIS A 294 18.90 -5.79 10.11
C HIS A 294 19.52 -4.86 11.15
N ARG A 295 18.86 -3.73 11.38
CA ARG A 295 19.13 -2.87 12.53
C ARG A 295 18.04 -3.03 13.57
N PHE A 296 18.32 -3.65 14.70
CA PHE A 296 17.31 -3.86 15.73
C PHE A 296 17.06 -2.59 16.58
N PRO A 297 15.89 -2.47 17.23
CA PRO A 297 15.65 -1.41 18.20
C PRO A 297 16.76 -1.35 19.26
N ALA A 298 17.10 -0.13 19.70
CA ALA A 298 18.19 0.19 20.63
C ALA A 298 19.63 0.08 20.09
N GLU A 299 19.85 -0.36 18.85
CA GLU A 299 21.18 -0.28 18.23
C GLU A 299 21.55 1.17 17.86
N GLU A 300 22.65 1.66 18.45
CA GLU A 300 23.22 2.99 18.20
C GLU A 300 23.93 3.08 16.83
N GLY A 301 23.97 4.27 16.24
CA GLY A 301 24.61 4.53 14.94
C GLY A 301 23.67 5.07 13.87
N SER A 302 24.24 5.71 12.84
CA SER A 302 23.49 6.32 11.73
C SER A 302 23.27 5.34 10.57
N GLY A 303 22.52 4.25 10.81
CA GLY A 303 22.05 3.32 9.76
C GLY A 303 23.13 2.81 8.79
N ALA A 304 22.68 2.41 7.58
CA ALA A 304 23.48 1.72 6.57
C ALA A 304 24.84 2.36 6.26
N ASP A 305 25.90 1.58 6.46
CA ASP A 305 27.24 1.92 6.00
C ASP A 305 27.28 1.84 4.47
N THR A 306 27.64 2.95 3.84
CA THR A 306 27.76 3.05 2.39
C THR A 306 29.21 3.27 1.94
N SER A 307 30.17 3.03 2.85
CA SER A 307 31.58 2.97 2.52
C SER A 307 31.90 1.71 1.69
N GLY A 308 32.98 1.77 0.91
CA GLY A 308 33.42 0.70 0.02
C GLY A 308 33.40 1.09 -1.47
N TYR A 309 33.61 0.09 -2.32
CA TYR A 309 33.60 0.22 -3.77
C TYR A 309 32.18 0.01 -4.32
N GLU A 310 31.61 1.06 -4.93
CA GLU A 310 30.28 1.01 -5.54
C GLU A 310 30.33 0.29 -6.91
N LEU A 311 29.67 -0.86 -6.97
CA LEU A 311 29.54 -1.69 -8.17
C LEU A 311 28.32 -1.31 -9.00
N ALA A 312 27.23 -0.97 -8.33
CA ALA A 312 26.00 -0.56 -8.98
C ALA A 312 25.21 0.44 -8.14
N ARG A 313 24.40 1.25 -8.81
CA ARG A 313 23.51 2.23 -8.19
C ARG A 313 22.22 2.34 -8.99
N ARG A 314 21.11 2.50 -8.27
CA ARG A 314 19.81 2.87 -8.83
C ARG A 314 19.20 3.98 -8.00
N ASP A 315 18.79 5.05 -8.66
CA ASP A 315 17.96 6.09 -8.06
C ASP A 315 16.50 5.89 -8.49
N SER A 316 15.57 5.96 -7.54
CA SER A 316 14.13 5.77 -7.78
C SER A 316 13.58 6.86 -8.69
N ALA A 317 12.37 6.66 -9.23
CA ALA A 317 11.56 7.79 -9.73
C ALA A 317 11.31 8.83 -8.61
N PRO A 318 10.95 10.09 -8.96
CA PRO A 318 10.61 11.09 -7.96
C PRO A 318 9.49 10.63 -7.03
N LEU A 319 9.54 11.06 -5.77
CA LEU A 319 8.58 10.71 -4.71
C LEU A 319 7.12 10.93 -5.14
N ILE A 320 6.85 11.96 -5.94
CA ILE A 320 5.47 12.22 -6.40
C ILE A 320 4.84 11.02 -7.15
N GLU A 321 5.65 10.27 -7.90
CA GLU A 321 5.16 9.08 -8.61
C GLU A 321 4.81 7.94 -7.65
N ASP A 322 5.61 7.79 -6.59
CA ASP A 322 5.34 6.83 -5.53
C ASP A 322 4.10 7.20 -4.71
N LEU A 323 3.97 8.46 -4.32
CA LEU A 323 2.78 8.93 -3.61
C LEU A 323 1.51 8.77 -4.45
N LYS A 324 1.63 8.86 -5.78
CA LYS A 324 0.52 8.58 -6.70
C LYS A 324 0.15 7.09 -6.65
N ILE A 325 1.10 6.16 -6.70
CA ILE A 325 0.82 4.72 -6.51
C ILE A 325 0.20 4.47 -5.14
N THR A 326 0.78 5.04 -4.09
CA THR A 326 0.31 4.94 -2.70
C THR A 326 -1.16 5.31 -2.58
N ASN A 327 -1.58 6.45 -3.14
CA ASN A 327 -2.96 6.93 -2.99
C ASN A 327 -3.93 6.32 -4.01
N LYS A 328 -3.52 6.12 -5.27
CA LYS A 328 -4.37 5.58 -6.33
C LYS A 328 -4.67 4.09 -6.13
N VAL A 329 -3.67 3.30 -5.76
CA VAL A 329 -3.80 1.85 -5.53
C VAL A 329 -4.02 1.53 -4.05
N SER A 330 -3.83 2.51 -3.16
CA SER A 330 -3.94 2.33 -1.71
C SER A 330 -2.87 1.40 -1.11
N GLN A 331 -1.63 1.51 -1.59
CA GLN A 331 -0.51 0.66 -1.14
C GLN A 331 -0.09 0.94 0.31
N ASN A 332 -0.21 -0.07 1.18
CA ASN A 332 0.10 0.05 2.61
C ASN A 332 1.60 0.18 2.86
N LEU A 333 2.39 -0.73 2.29
CA LEU A 333 3.84 -0.74 2.42
C LEU A 333 4.47 0.59 2.00
N HIS A 334 3.99 1.18 0.90
CA HIS A 334 4.53 2.46 0.41
C HIS A 334 4.27 3.62 1.38
N ALA A 335 3.09 3.65 2.03
CA ALA A 335 2.79 4.64 3.07
C ALA A 335 3.72 4.47 4.29
N GLU A 336 3.99 3.22 4.70
CA GLU A 336 4.91 2.92 5.80
C GLU A 336 6.36 3.29 5.50
N LEU A 337 6.79 3.12 4.24
CA LEU A 337 8.12 3.52 3.76
C LEU A 337 8.24 5.05 3.68
N ALA A 338 7.20 5.74 3.20
CA ALA A 338 7.16 7.20 3.18
C ALA A 338 7.24 7.79 4.60
N LEU A 339 6.53 7.21 5.56
CA LEU A 339 6.60 7.61 6.97
C LEU A 339 8.03 7.49 7.53
N ARG A 340 8.71 6.36 7.28
CA ARG A 340 10.10 6.13 7.72
C ARG A 340 11.11 7.00 6.96
N ALA A 341 10.86 7.32 5.70
CA ALA A 341 11.67 8.23 4.92
C ALA A 341 11.65 9.65 5.51
N VAL A 342 10.46 10.14 5.88
CA VAL A 342 10.29 11.41 6.58
C VAL A 342 11.00 11.37 7.93
N ALA A 343 10.82 10.30 8.70
CA ALA A 343 11.47 10.11 9.99
C ALA A 343 13.00 10.22 9.88
N LEU A 344 13.60 9.54 8.89
CA LEU A 344 15.03 9.60 8.65
C LEU A 344 15.46 11.04 8.30
N ALA A 345 14.73 11.71 7.41
CA ALA A 345 15.09 13.05 6.93
C ALA A 345 14.91 14.15 7.99
N ARG A 346 13.94 14.03 8.90
CA ARG A 346 13.58 15.08 9.85
C ARG A 346 14.03 14.79 11.28
N ARG A 347 14.25 13.52 11.62
CA ARG A 347 14.62 13.06 12.97
C ARG A 347 15.86 12.19 13.03
N ASN A 348 16.58 12.04 11.91
CA ASN A 348 17.83 11.26 11.80
C ASN A 348 17.69 9.77 12.16
N THR A 349 16.46 9.23 12.18
CA THR A 349 16.22 7.81 12.38
C THR A 349 15.00 7.36 11.59
N GLY A 350 15.17 6.36 10.74
CA GLY A 350 14.08 5.79 9.95
C GLY A 350 13.30 4.74 10.75
N SER A 351 12.60 5.16 11.80
CA SER A 351 11.74 4.28 12.61
C SER A 351 10.27 4.68 12.51
N ARG A 352 9.38 3.74 12.83
CA ARG A 352 7.93 4.01 12.88
C ARG A 352 7.62 5.08 13.91
N GLN A 353 8.20 4.95 15.11
CA GLN A 353 7.98 5.90 16.19
C GLN A 353 8.39 7.33 15.79
N ALA A 354 9.60 7.52 15.25
CA ALA A 354 10.07 8.84 14.84
C ALA A 354 9.21 9.41 13.71
N GLY A 355 8.70 8.57 12.80
CA GLY A 355 7.76 8.99 11.77
C GLY A 355 6.44 9.50 12.34
N LEU A 356 5.86 8.78 13.30
CA LEU A 356 4.62 9.20 13.99
C LEU A 356 4.81 10.47 14.82
N GLU A 357 5.98 10.65 15.43
CA GLU A 357 6.29 11.90 16.13
C GLU A 357 6.42 13.09 15.16
N GLU A 358 7.01 12.89 13.98
CA GLU A 358 7.06 13.93 12.94
C GLU A 358 5.68 14.22 12.37
N LEU A 359 4.87 13.19 12.19
CA LEU A 359 3.47 13.35 11.81
C LEU A 359 2.71 14.19 12.85
N LYS A 360 2.92 13.93 14.15
CA LYS A 360 2.32 14.74 15.22
C LYS A 360 2.76 16.21 15.16
N SER A 361 4.05 16.47 14.92
CA SER A 361 4.54 17.85 14.74
C SER A 361 3.89 18.54 13.54
N PHE A 362 3.82 17.86 12.39
CA PHE A 362 3.16 18.37 11.19
C PHE A 362 1.66 18.64 11.41
N LEU A 363 0.93 17.71 12.03
CA LEU A 363 -0.50 17.89 12.29
C LEU A 363 -0.76 19.09 13.21
N ALA A 364 0.11 19.34 14.19
CA ALA A 364 0.03 20.54 15.03
C ALA A 364 0.25 21.83 14.22
N GLU A 365 1.16 21.85 13.23
CA GLU A 365 1.37 22.98 12.31
C GLU A 365 0.13 23.23 11.43
N VAL A 366 -0.54 22.17 11.00
CA VAL A 366 -1.84 22.24 10.29
C VAL A 366 -2.98 22.67 11.22
N GLY A 367 -2.73 22.79 12.53
CA GLY A 367 -3.69 23.15 13.55
C GLY A 367 -4.61 22.01 13.97
N ILE A 368 -4.25 20.74 13.74
CA ILE A 368 -4.97 19.55 14.21
C ILE A 368 -4.42 19.18 15.58
N GLY A 369 -5.27 19.25 16.62
CA GLY A 369 -4.90 18.91 17.98
C GLY A 369 -4.76 17.39 18.19
N SER A 370 -3.97 16.98 19.18
CA SER A 370 -3.73 15.56 19.48
C SER A 370 -4.96 14.81 19.99
N GLU A 371 -6.01 15.52 20.40
CA GLU A 371 -7.31 14.93 20.74
C GLU A 371 -8.09 14.43 19.51
N ALA A 372 -7.71 14.88 18.31
CA ALA A 372 -8.41 14.59 17.06
C ALA A 372 -7.96 13.28 16.40
N TYR A 373 -6.90 12.65 16.91
CA TYR A 373 -6.34 11.43 16.33
C TYR A 373 -5.54 10.60 17.36
N SER A 374 -5.36 9.33 17.05
CA SER A 374 -4.40 8.42 17.66
C SER A 374 -3.88 7.54 16.53
N LEU A 375 -2.60 7.58 16.22
CA LEU A 375 -2.03 6.85 15.07
C LEU A 375 -0.90 5.95 15.54
N SER A 376 -0.90 4.71 15.05
CA SER A 376 0.11 3.68 15.34
C SER A 376 0.80 3.15 14.09
N ASP A 377 0.30 3.48 12.90
CA ASP A 377 0.95 3.24 11.61
C ASP A 377 0.73 4.43 10.63
N GLY A 378 1.30 4.35 9.43
CA GLY A 378 1.12 5.34 8.36
C GLY A 378 0.07 4.94 7.31
N SER A 379 -0.39 3.70 7.32
CA SER A 379 -1.23 3.09 6.30
C SER A 379 -2.72 3.10 6.63
N GLY A 380 -3.09 3.15 7.92
CA GLY A 380 -4.44 2.97 8.41
C GLY A 380 -4.89 1.50 8.46
N LEU A 381 -3.98 0.54 8.45
CA LEU A 381 -4.32 -0.88 8.59
C LEU A 381 -4.50 -1.25 10.07
N ASP A 382 -3.75 -0.60 10.95
CA ASP A 382 -3.85 -0.81 12.39
C ASP A 382 -5.23 -0.38 12.94
N ARG A 383 -5.80 -1.24 13.79
CA ARG A 383 -7.09 -1.00 14.45
C ARG A 383 -6.98 -0.05 15.64
N ALA A 384 -5.78 0.34 16.06
CA ALA A 384 -5.55 1.40 17.03
C ALA A 384 -5.61 2.80 16.40
N ASP A 385 -5.58 2.89 15.06
CA ASP A 385 -5.68 4.18 14.36
C ASP A 385 -7.07 4.78 14.51
N LEU A 386 -7.13 6.03 14.95
CA LEU A 386 -8.33 6.82 15.13
C LEU A 386 -8.10 8.22 14.57
N VAL A 387 -9.06 8.74 13.80
CA VAL A 387 -9.04 10.12 13.28
C VAL A 387 -10.46 10.66 13.27
N ALA A 388 -10.63 11.93 13.65
CA ALA A 388 -11.90 12.62 13.55
C ALA A 388 -12.14 13.17 12.12
N PRO A 389 -13.37 13.09 11.55
CA PRO A 389 -13.67 13.61 10.22
C PRO A 389 -13.24 15.07 10.01
N TYR A 390 -13.39 15.92 11.04
CA TYR A 390 -12.97 17.32 10.95
C TYR A 390 -11.46 17.48 10.76
N ALA A 391 -10.64 16.57 11.31
CA ALA A 391 -9.19 16.61 11.18
C ALA A 391 -8.76 16.33 9.74
N LEU A 392 -9.37 15.33 9.08
CA LEU A 392 -9.14 15.07 7.66
C LEU A 392 -9.57 16.25 6.79
N VAL A 393 -10.71 16.89 7.08
CA VAL A 393 -11.12 18.10 6.35
C VAL A 393 -10.18 19.27 6.59
N ARG A 394 -9.65 19.44 7.81
CA ARG A 394 -8.64 20.47 8.11
C ARG A 394 -7.34 20.23 7.32
N LEU A 395 -6.87 18.99 7.23
CA LEU A 395 -5.74 18.63 6.37
C LEU A 395 -6.01 18.95 4.90
N LEU A 396 -7.17 18.54 4.38
CA LEU A 396 -7.55 18.80 2.98
C LEU A 396 -7.58 20.31 2.69
N ARG A 397 -8.10 21.12 3.61
CA ARG A 397 -8.08 22.59 3.47
C ARG A 397 -6.66 23.15 3.42
N HIS A 398 -5.78 22.65 4.29
CA HIS A 398 -4.37 23.04 4.32
C HIS A 398 -3.68 22.73 2.98
N MET A 399 -3.82 21.50 2.49
CA MET A 399 -3.21 21.10 1.22
C MET A 399 -3.81 21.83 0.01
N TYR A 400 -5.09 22.22 0.06
CA TYR A 400 -5.73 22.95 -1.04
C TYR A 400 -5.17 24.37 -1.26
N VAL A 401 -4.64 24.99 -0.21
CA VAL A 401 -4.05 26.34 -0.29
C VAL A 401 -2.51 26.31 -0.29
N SER A 402 -1.91 25.12 -0.19
CA SER A 402 -0.46 24.97 -0.19
C SER A 402 0.13 25.11 -1.61
N PRO A 403 1.45 25.40 -1.73
CA PRO A 403 2.12 25.38 -3.03
C PRO A 403 2.04 24.04 -3.76
N GLU A 404 1.80 22.94 -3.02
CA GLU A 404 1.73 21.58 -3.54
C GLU A 404 0.30 21.15 -3.92
N ARG A 405 -0.67 22.08 -3.94
CA ARG A 405 -2.08 21.83 -4.24
C ARG A 405 -2.30 20.91 -5.46
N GLU A 406 -1.70 21.25 -6.59
CA GLU A 406 -1.92 20.51 -7.85
C GLU A 406 -1.32 19.11 -7.79
N ASN A 407 -0.12 18.98 -7.22
CA ASN A 407 0.50 17.70 -6.94
C ASN A 407 -0.39 16.85 -6.04
N TRP A 408 -0.87 17.43 -4.93
CA TRP A 408 -1.74 16.78 -3.95
C TRP A 408 -3.06 16.27 -4.54
N ILE A 409 -3.79 17.13 -5.26
CA ILE A 409 -5.06 16.74 -5.92
C ILE A 409 -4.78 15.61 -6.93
N GLY A 410 -3.67 15.68 -7.66
CA GLY A 410 -3.25 14.64 -8.61
C GLY A 410 -2.96 13.27 -7.99
N LEU A 411 -2.71 13.19 -6.67
CA LEU A 411 -2.53 11.93 -5.97
C LEU A 411 -3.85 11.18 -5.72
N LEU A 412 -4.97 11.89 -5.63
CA LEU A 412 -6.24 11.32 -5.18
C LEU A 412 -6.94 10.53 -6.30
N PRO A 413 -7.50 9.34 -6.04
CA PRO A 413 -8.38 8.65 -6.98
C PRO A 413 -9.51 9.56 -7.48
N VAL A 414 -9.90 9.40 -8.74
CA VAL A 414 -10.95 10.21 -9.39
C VAL A 414 -12.16 9.34 -9.68
N GLY A 415 -13.34 9.79 -9.25
CA GLY A 415 -14.63 9.11 -9.45
C GLY A 415 -14.88 8.76 -10.91
N GLY A 416 -15.08 7.47 -11.19
CA GLY A 416 -15.37 6.94 -12.53
C GLY A 416 -14.17 6.83 -13.48
N GLU A 417 -12.98 7.28 -13.07
CA GLU A 417 -11.84 7.41 -13.97
C GLU A 417 -10.62 6.63 -13.50
N ASP A 418 -10.29 6.70 -12.21
CA ASP A 418 -8.94 6.32 -11.78
C ASP A 418 -8.83 5.75 -10.36
N GLY A 419 -7.79 4.95 -10.12
CA GLY A 419 -7.47 4.33 -8.84
C GLY A 419 -8.61 3.49 -8.26
N THR A 420 -8.69 3.47 -6.93
CA THR A 420 -9.76 2.78 -6.19
C THR A 420 -11.19 3.31 -6.41
N LEU A 421 -11.35 4.40 -7.17
CA LEU A 421 -12.65 4.96 -7.54
C LEU A 421 -13.02 4.73 -9.01
N SER A 422 -12.19 4.05 -9.81
CA SER A 422 -12.49 3.80 -11.24
C SER A 422 -13.84 3.10 -11.47
N GLY A 423 -14.24 2.18 -10.58
CA GLY A 423 -15.52 1.47 -10.62
C GLY A 423 -16.65 2.09 -9.79
N ARG A 424 -16.49 3.30 -9.26
CA ARG A 424 -17.47 4.01 -8.40
C ARG A 424 -17.64 5.44 -8.86
N LEU A 425 -18.79 6.06 -8.61
CA LEU A 425 -19.04 7.46 -9.02
C LEU A 425 -18.84 7.69 -10.53
N GLY A 426 -19.11 6.64 -11.33
CA GLY A 426 -18.95 6.63 -12.80
C GLY A 426 -20.21 7.02 -13.57
N GLU A 427 -21.23 7.54 -12.88
CA GLU A 427 -22.50 7.93 -13.48
C GLU A 427 -22.91 9.35 -13.08
N GLY A 428 -23.69 10.00 -13.95
CA GLY A 428 -24.31 11.29 -13.68
C GLY A 428 -23.29 12.42 -13.42
N PRO A 429 -23.61 13.40 -12.55
CA PRO A 429 -22.77 14.57 -12.33
C PRO A 429 -21.47 14.28 -11.57
N SER A 430 -21.29 13.07 -11.04
CA SER A 430 -20.14 12.70 -10.19
C SER A 430 -18.87 12.32 -10.93
N VAL A 431 -19.00 11.95 -12.21
CA VAL A 431 -17.88 11.51 -13.05
C VAL A 431 -16.84 12.61 -13.17
N GLY A 432 -15.59 12.28 -12.85
CA GLY A 432 -14.47 13.21 -12.98
C GLY A 432 -14.45 14.35 -11.97
N ARG A 433 -15.40 14.40 -11.01
CA ARG A 433 -15.57 15.55 -10.09
C ARG A 433 -15.33 15.24 -8.61
N ILE A 434 -15.15 13.96 -8.27
CA ILE A 434 -14.81 13.52 -6.91
C ILE A 434 -13.37 13.04 -6.90
N HIS A 435 -12.51 13.77 -6.19
CA HIS A 435 -11.10 13.45 -6.00
C HIS A 435 -10.90 13.01 -4.56
N ALA A 436 -10.88 11.72 -4.27
CA ALA A 436 -10.94 11.25 -2.89
C ALA A 436 -10.20 9.94 -2.63
N LYS A 437 -9.60 9.85 -1.44
CA LYS A 437 -9.01 8.62 -0.93
C LYS A 437 -10.10 7.76 -0.29
N THR A 438 -10.12 6.49 -0.70
CA THR A 438 -10.96 5.45 -0.11
C THR A 438 -10.30 4.80 1.11
N GLY A 439 -11.11 4.29 2.02
CA GLY A 439 -10.69 3.43 3.12
C GLY A 439 -11.67 2.27 3.32
N THR A 440 -11.18 1.05 3.54
CA THR A 440 -12.01 -0.09 3.93
C THR A 440 -11.24 -1.04 4.83
N LEU A 441 -11.87 -1.42 5.93
CA LEU A 441 -11.53 -2.57 6.75
C LEU A 441 -12.83 -3.33 7.03
N ASN A 442 -12.76 -4.47 7.74
CA ASN A 442 -13.98 -5.18 8.13
C ASN A 442 -14.91 -4.25 8.94
N ARG A 443 -16.13 -4.03 8.43
CA ARG A 443 -17.18 -3.15 9.01
C ARG A 443 -16.81 -1.67 9.09
N ILE A 444 -15.84 -1.23 8.30
CA ILE A 444 -15.36 0.16 8.24
C ILE A 444 -15.30 0.58 6.78
N SER A 445 -15.84 1.75 6.46
CA SER A 445 -15.69 2.37 5.14
C SER A 445 -15.51 3.87 5.29
N ALA A 446 -14.64 4.45 4.47
CA ALA A 446 -14.40 5.88 4.48
C ALA A 446 -14.12 6.40 3.07
N LEU A 447 -14.46 7.67 2.85
CA LEU A 447 -14.12 8.44 1.67
C LEU A 447 -13.85 9.88 2.09
N SER A 448 -12.69 10.42 1.76
CA SER A 448 -12.33 11.81 2.10
C SER A 448 -11.51 12.44 0.99
N GLY A 449 -11.82 13.68 0.67
CA GLY A 449 -11.24 14.39 -0.45
C GLY A 449 -12.03 15.61 -0.85
N TYR A 450 -12.09 15.85 -2.16
CA TYR A 450 -12.72 17.02 -2.74
C TYR A 450 -13.87 16.68 -3.68
N ALA A 451 -14.85 17.58 -3.72
CA ALA A 451 -15.92 17.58 -4.70
C ALA A 451 -15.91 18.91 -5.48
N GLU A 452 -15.79 18.83 -6.81
CA GLU A 452 -15.80 19.99 -7.69
C GLU A 452 -17.22 20.26 -8.22
N ARG A 453 -17.81 21.39 -7.83
CA ARG A 453 -19.18 21.77 -8.24
C ARG A 453 -19.21 22.41 -9.63
N SER A 454 -20.37 22.33 -10.30
CA SER A 454 -20.64 23.06 -11.55
C SER A 454 -20.58 24.57 -11.29
N GLY A 455 -19.45 25.20 -11.61
CA GLY A 455 -19.15 26.59 -11.26
C GLY A 455 -17.72 26.81 -10.75
N GLY A 456 -16.95 25.72 -10.57
CA GLY A 456 -15.54 25.79 -10.17
C GLY A 456 -15.34 25.98 -8.66
N ASN A 457 -16.42 25.93 -7.86
CA ASN A 457 -16.34 25.92 -6.40
C ASN A 457 -16.00 24.51 -5.92
N TRP A 458 -14.98 24.40 -5.06
CA TRP A 458 -14.55 23.12 -4.50
C TRP A 458 -15.06 22.98 -3.06
N LEU A 459 -15.49 21.78 -2.71
CA LEU A 459 -15.75 21.38 -1.33
C LEU A 459 -14.64 20.44 -0.86
N ALA A 460 -14.29 20.52 0.42
CA ALA A 460 -13.55 19.46 1.11
C ALA A 460 -14.52 18.67 1.99
N PHE A 461 -14.39 17.35 1.97
CA PHE A 461 -15.27 16.48 2.75
C PHE A 461 -14.53 15.29 3.37
N SER A 462 -15.10 14.78 4.46
CA SER A 462 -14.79 13.48 5.02
C SER A 462 -16.09 12.79 5.40
N ILE A 463 -16.27 11.55 4.92
CA ILE A 463 -17.40 10.68 5.22
C ILE A 463 -16.82 9.35 5.72
N MET A 464 -17.14 9.00 6.96
CA MET A 464 -16.64 7.81 7.64
C MET A 464 -17.82 7.03 8.22
N VAL A 465 -17.80 5.72 8.09
CA VAL A 465 -18.80 4.82 8.67
C VAL A 465 -18.12 3.61 9.30
N ASN A 466 -18.35 3.45 10.60
CA ASN A 466 -17.84 2.35 11.39
C ASN A 466 -18.99 1.48 11.91
N ASN A 467 -18.67 0.25 12.26
CA ASN A 467 -19.57 -0.68 12.96
C ASN A 467 -20.85 -1.04 12.18
N TYR A 468 -20.89 -0.83 10.85
CA TYR A 468 -22.05 -1.26 10.07
C TYR A 468 -22.16 -2.78 10.05
N ASN A 469 -23.41 -3.28 10.06
CA ASN A 469 -23.71 -4.70 9.99
C ASN A 469 -24.39 -5.03 8.65
N GLY A 470 -23.58 -5.32 7.63
CA GLY A 470 -24.05 -5.59 6.28
C GLY A 470 -22.91 -5.65 5.26
N PRO A 471 -23.21 -5.84 3.97
CA PRO A 471 -22.20 -5.82 2.91
C PRO A 471 -21.54 -4.43 2.78
N ALA A 472 -20.22 -4.40 2.62
CA ALA A 472 -19.48 -3.13 2.42
C ALA A 472 -19.98 -2.32 1.21
N ALA A 473 -20.50 -2.99 0.18
CA ALA A 473 -21.08 -2.36 -1.00
C ALA A 473 -22.27 -1.45 -0.67
N GLU A 474 -23.08 -1.80 0.32
CA GLU A 474 -24.23 -0.99 0.74
C GLU A 474 -23.78 0.32 1.39
N ALA A 475 -22.84 0.24 2.35
CA ALA A 475 -22.25 1.41 3.01
C ALA A 475 -21.56 2.33 1.99
N ARG A 476 -20.76 1.77 1.07
CA ARG A 476 -20.11 2.52 -0.02
C ARG A 476 -21.11 3.18 -0.96
N GLY A 477 -22.21 2.50 -1.30
CA GLY A 477 -23.27 3.08 -2.12
C GLY A 477 -23.94 4.29 -1.46
N LEU A 478 -24.13 4.26 -0.14
CA LEU A 478 -24.63 5.43 0.60
C LEU A 478 -23.62 6.58 0.62
N ILE A 479 -22.33 6.29 0.82
CA ILE A 479 -21.26 7.29 0.71
C ILE A 479 -21.26 7.93 -0.69
N ASP A 480 -21.40 7.12 -1.74
CA ASP A 480 -21.41 7.61 -3.13
C ASP A 480 -22.60 8.52 -3.39
N ARG A 481 -23.79 8.16 -2.88
CA ARG A 481 -24.99 9.03 -2.94
C ARG A 481 -24.78 10.35 -2.21
N ILE A 482 -24.17 10.33 -1.02
CA ILE A 482 -23.83 11.56 -0.30
C ILE A 482 -22.90 12.43 -1.15
N CYS A 483 -21.86 11.85 -1.77
CA CYS A 483 -20.94 12.59 -2.63
C CYS A 483 -21.64 13.23 -3.83
N THR A 484 -22.59 12.52 -4.46
CA THR A 484 -23.39 13.08 -5.55
C THR A 484 -24.22 14.29 -5.09
N LEU A 485 -24.83 14.23 -3.90
CA LEU A 485 -25.56 15.36 -3.32
C LEU A 485 -24.64 16.57 -3.04
N LEU A 486 -23.35 16.36 -2.79
CA LEU A 486 -22.41 17.46 -2.59
C LEU A 486 -22.17 18.28 -3.86
N LEU A 487 -22.49 17.73 -5.03
CA LEU A 487 -22.30 18.37 -6.34
C LEU A 487 -23.50 19.23 -6.78
N GLU A 488 -24.64 19.05 -6.12
CA GLU A 488 -25.83 19.92 -6.20
C GLU A 488 -25.61 21.22 -5.41
#